data_AF-A0A7C6KBC1-F1
#
_entry.id   AF-A0A7C6KBC1-F1
#
_cell.length_a   1.000
_cell.length_b   1.000
_cell.length_c   1.000
_cell.angle_alpha   90.00
_cell.angle_beta   90.00
_cell.angle_gamma   90.00
#
_symmetry.space_group_name_H-M   'P 1'
#
loop_
_entity.id
_entity.type
_entity.pdbx_description
1 polymer ?
#
loop_
_entity_poly.entity_id
_entity_poly.type
_entity_poly.pdbx_seq_one_letter_code
_entity_poly.pdbx_strand_id
1 'polypeptide(L)'
;MDEMDFTQAVVRTRVLETRLLSRAIIDRMVEAEDIDEVIRILRETEYAQSIEGLARAEEYEKILSAELKRVYETMYDITEEKVVVDLLALKYDYHNLKVLVKEKFLQRDLKDIYIPIGTTDFQQLKTDYLSGNLKSMDSRFIKALDAVIADFEETKDPQRIELILDRYYFRHLYELAEGTEVSLFMDYVRDLIDLTNIRTLIRLKKQGKDIKFLEEALIPDGNISIENIVLSLNDSVDIIMNKFERYNVGPRVRKGLESYQQTGRLSAFEIEMDDYITDLNRQSKFIMFGPEPVFAYVVAKETEIKILRIIMVSKLNKLSPDTIRERLRDLYV
;
A
#
# COMPACT_ATOMS: atom_id res chain seq x y z
N MET A 1 5.17 16.86 -16.53
CA MET A 1 4.72 17.69 -15.40
C MET A 1 5.67 18.88 -15.28
N ASP A 2 5.19 20.07 -14.93
CA ASP A 2 6.08 21.22 -14.70
C ASP A 2 6.58 21.22 -13.25
N GLU A 3 7.88 21.04 -13.05
CA GLU A 3 8.49 20.98 -11.72
C GLU A 3 8.27 22.27 -10.91
N MET A 4 8.09 23.42 -11.58
CA MET A 4 7.92 24.71 -10.92
C MET A 4 6.56 24.83 -10.24
N ASP A 5 5.52 24.16 -10.75
CA ASP A 5 4.17 24.16 -10.17
C ASP A 5 4.14 23.49 -8.78
N PHE A 6 5.15 22.69 -8.46
CA PHE A 6 5.29 22.03 -7.17
C PHE A 6 6.00 22.86 -6.10
N THR A 7 6.53 24.04 -6.43
CA THR A 7 7.38 24.82 -5.51
C THR A 7 6.69 25.08 -4.16
N GLN A 8 5.43 25.54 -4.19
CA GLN A 8 4.67 25.81 -2.96
C GLN A 8 4.32 24.52 -2.21
N ALA A 9 3.95 23.46 -2.94
CA ALA A 9 3.66 22.15 -2.37
C ALA A 9 4.88 21.60 -1.62
N VAL A 10 6.06 21.62 -2.26
CA VAL A 10 7.33 21.17 -1.66
C VAL A 10 7.64 21.94 -0.39
N VAL A 11 7.55 23.28 -0.38
CA VAL A 11 7.82 24.08 0.83
C VAL A 11 6.90 23.68 1.99
N ARG A 12 5.59 23.49 1.73
CA ARG A 12 4.64 23.04 2.75
C ARG A 12 4.95 21.62 3.21
N THR A 13 5.26 20.71 2.29
CA THR A 13 5.64 19.33 2.59
C THR A 13 6.89 19.25 3.44
N ARG A 14 7.93 20.07 3.19
CA ARG A 14 9.14 20.12 4.03
C ARG A 14 8.83 20.50 5.48
N VAL A 15 7.87 21.40 5.70
CA VAL A 15 7.41 21.72 7.06
C VAL A 15 6.73 20.51 7.70
N LEU A 16 5.89 19.80 6.95
CA LEU A 16 5.20 18.61 7.44
C LEU A 16 6.16 17.43 7.72
N GLU A 17 7.23 17.26 6.94
CA GLU A 17 8.26 16.24 7.18
C GLU A 17 8.90 16.37 8.56
N THR A 18 9.04 17.59 9.10
CA THR A 18 9.60 17.83 10.44
C THR A 18 8.74 17.25 11.57
N ARG A 19 7.50 16.88 11.27
CA ARG A 19 6.50 16.34 12.21
C ARG A 19 6.36 14.82 12.14
N LEU A 20 7.06 14.17 11.22
CA LEU A 20 7.13 12.70 11.15
C LEU A 20 7.68 12.14 12.47
N LEU A 21 7.17 10.98 12.86
CA LEU A 21 7.57 10.28 14.07
C LEU A 21 9.03 9.83 13.94
N SER A 22 9.85 10.27 14.89
CA SER A 22 11.24 9.85 14.98
C SER A 22 11.36 8.43 15.51
N ARG A 23 12.49 7.78 15.21
CA ARG A 23 12.82 6.46 15.77
C ARG A 23 12.76 6.44 17.30
N ALA A 24 13.19 7.52 17.96
CA ALA A 24 13.12 7.63 19.42
C ALA A 24 11.67 7.61 19.95
N ILE A 25 10.71 8.22 19.23
CA ILE A 25 9.30 8.16 19.62
C ILE A 25 8.75 6.76 19.41
N ILE A 26 9.06 6.12 18.28
CA ILE A 26 8.66 4.75 18.00
C ILE A 26 9.21 3.78 19.06
N ASP A 27 10.49 3.89 19.42
CA ASP A 27 11.11 3.06 20.45
C ASP A 27 10.45 3.27 21.83
N ARG A 28 10.10 4.52 22.20
CA ARG A 28 9.31 4.81 23.40
C ARG A 28 7.96 4.09 23.38
N MET A 29 7.26 4.08 22.23
CA MET A 29 5.97 3.38 22.08
C MET A 29 6.11 1.85 22.12
N VAL A 30 7.23 1.32 21.62
CA VAL A 30 7.54 -0.12 21.70
C VAL A 30 7.80 -0.55 23.14
N GLU A 31 8.43 0.30 23.96
CA GLU A 31 8.70 0.04 25.38
C GLU A 31 7.51 0.34 26.31
N ALA A 32 6.47 1.01 25.81
CA ALA A 32 5.25 1.31 26.57
C ALA A 32 4.61 0.04 27.16
N GLU A 33 4.04 0.11 28.36
CA GLU A 33 3.42 -1.02 29.05
C GLU A 33 2.17 -1.53 28.31
N ASP A 34 1.34 -0.60 27.84
CA ASP A 34 0.05 -0.88 27.22
C ASP A 34 -0.32 0.12 26.12
N ILE A 35 -1.47 -0.10 25.49
CA ILE A 35 -1.98 0.76 24.43
C ILE A 35 -2.33 2.18 24.92
N ASP A 36 -2.76 2.33 26.17
CA ASP A 36 -3.09 3.64 26.76
C ASP A 36 -1.84 4.51 26.92
N GLU A 37 -0.71 3.92 27.29
CA GLU A 37 0.59 4.58 27.28
C GLU A 37 1.03 4.96 25.86
N VAL A 38 0.84 4.10 24.86
CA VAL A 38 1.13 4.46 23.46
C VAL A 38 0.28 5.67 23.03
N ILE A 39 -1.01 5.70 23.38
CA ILE A 39 -1.89 6.85 23.07
C ILE A 39 -1.42 8.11 23.79
N ARG A 40 -0.95 8.02 25.04
CA ARG A 40 -0.37 9.17 25.76
C ARG A 40 0.85 9.73 25.03
N ILE A 41 1.77 8.88 24.57
CA ILE A 41 2.92 9.30 23.76
C ILE A 41 2.45 9.93 22.45
N LEU A 42 1.46 9.32 21.79
CA LEU A 42 0.93 9.80 20.50
C LEU A 42 0.29 11.20 20.59
N ARG A 43 -0.29 11.56 21.75
CA ARG A 43 -0.79 12.94 22.02
C ARG A 43 0.30 14.00 22.08
N GLU A 44 1.57 13.63 22.25
CA GLU A 44 2.72 14.55 22.20
C GLU A 44 3.14 14.88 20.76
N THR A 45 2.47 14.29 19.76
CA THR A 45 2.87 14.33 18.33
C THR A 45 1.79 15.00 17.47
N GLU A 46 1.99 15.06 16.15
CA GLU A 46 0.99 15.63 15.23
C GLU A 46 -0.36 14.89 15.27
N TYR A 47 -0.38 13.64 15.71
CA TYR A 47 -1.60 12.84 15.88
C TYR A 47 -2.53 13.34 16.97
N ALA A 48 -2.12 14.31 17.80
CA ALA A 48 -2.97 14.86 18.86
C ALA A 48 -4.37 15.27 18.36
N GLN A 49 -4.45 15.84 17.17
CA GLN A 49 -5.71 16.27 16.53
C GLN A 49 -6.61 15.08 16.17
N SER A 50 -6.00 13.96 15.76
CA SER A 50 -6.69 12.74 15.33
C SER A 50 -7.14 11.87 16.53
N ILE A 51 -6.75 12.22 17.76
CA ILE A 51 -7.11 11.53 19.01
C ILE A 51 -8.36 12.17 19.66
N GLU A 52 -8.78 13.35 19.23
CA GLU A 52 -9.98 14.01 19.78
C GLU A 52 -11.24 13.14 19.57
N GLY A 53 -12.01 12.92 20.63
CA GLY A 53 -13.24 12.12 20.59
C GLY A 53 -13.05 10.61 20.76
N LEU A 54 -11.83 10.14 21.07
CA LEU A 54 -11.62 8.72 21.39
C LEU A 54 -12.28 8.33 22.72
N ALA A 55 -13.23 7.38 22.66
CA ALA A 55 -13.88 6.85 23.86
C ALA A 55 -13.04 5.75 24.55
N ARG A 56 -12.31 4.94 23.77
CA ARG A 56 -11.56 3.76 24.24
C ARG A 56 -10.32 3.50 23.38
N ALA A 57 -9.25 2.99 24.01
CA ALA A 57 -7.99 2.73 23.34
C ALA A 57 -8.08 1.70 22.20
N GLU A 58 -9.01 0.73 22.30
CA GLU A 58 -9.25 -0.28 21.28
C GLU A 58 -9.79 0.30 19.97
N GLU A 59 -10.24 1.55 19.98
CA GLU A 59 -10.70 2.27 18.78
C GLU A 59 -9.56 2.98 18.04
N TYR A 60 -8.30 2.60 18.30
CA TYR A 60 -7.11 3.17 17.67
C TYR A 60 -7.17 3.24 16.15
N GLU A 61 -7.87 2.30 15.49
CA GLU A 61 -8.01 2.30 14.02
C GLU A 61 -8.75 3.55 13.51
N LYS A 62 -9.62 4.16 14.33
CA LYS A 62 -10.25 5.44 14.01
C LYS A 62 -9.24 6.58 13.98
N ILE A 63 -8.28 6.59 14.90
CA ILE A 63 -7.18 7.59 14.93
C ILE A 63 -6.36 7.47 13.65
N LEU A 64 -5.93 6.23 13.33
CA LEU A 64 -5.09 5.96 12.17
C LEU A 64 -5.81 6.29 10.86
N SER A 65 -7.09 5.93 10.75
CA SER A 65 -7.90 6.23 9.57
C SER A 65 -8.20 7.71 9.42
N ALA A 66 -8.47 8.42 10.52
CA ALA A 66 -8.68 9.87 10.52
C ALA A 66 -7.41 10.62 10.12
N GLU A 67 -6.26 10.23 10.67
CA GLU A 67 -4.98 10.82 10.28
C GLU A 67 -4.66 10.56 8.81
N LEU A 68 -4.83 9.32 8.33
CA LEU A 68 -4.61 8.98 6.94
C LEU A 68 -5.47 9.86 6.03
N LYS A 69 -6.76 10.01 6.35
CA LYS A 69 -7.68 10.86 5.61
C LYS A 69 -7.20 12.32 5.60
N ARG A 70 -6.82 12.86 6.75
CA ARG A 70 -6.29 14.23 6.89
C ARG A 70 -5.05 14.46 6.03
N VAL A 71 -4.13 13.48 5.98
CA VAL A 71 -2.93 13.54 5.14
C VAL A 71 -3.31 13.64 3.67
N TYR A 72 -4.17 12.76 3.18
CA TYR A 72 -4.61 12.80 1.77
C TYR A 72 -5.35 14.09 1.42
N GLU A 73 -6.27 14.55 2.27
CA GLU A 73 -6.97 15.84 2.09
C GLU A 73 -5.97 17.00 2.03
N THR A 74 -4.98 17.02 2.91
CA THR A 74 -3.94 18.05 2.92
C THR A 74 -3.10 18.00 1.63
N MET A 75 -2.70 16.81 1.18
CA MET A 75 -1.89 16.67 -0.03
C MET A 75 -2.64 17.07 -1.30
N TYR A 76 -3.93 16.74 -1.39
CA TYR A 76 -4.78 17.22 -2.48
C TYR A 76 -5.02 18.74 -2.45
N ASP A 77 -5.02 19.38 -1.27
CA ASP A 77 -5.16 20.83 -1.14
C ASP A 77 -3.89 21.58 -1.57
N ILE A 78 -2.71 21.06 -1.22
CA ILE A 78 -1.45 21.76 -1.49
C ILE A 78 -0.84 21.46 -2.86
N THR A 79 -1.33 20.44 -3.56
CA THR A 79 -0.78 19.97 -4.83
C THR A 79 -1.72 20.29 -5.98
N GLU A 80 -1.23 21.04 -6.97
CA GLU A 80 -2.03 21.42 -8.14
C GLU A 80 -2.26 20.21 -9.07
N GLU A 81 -1.19 19.49 -9.39
CA GLU A 81 -1.23 18.26 -10.18
C GLU A 81 -1.52 17.03 -9.29
N LYS A 82 -2.82 16.72 -9.16
CA LYS A 82 -3.35 15.67 -8.27
C LYS A 82 -2.84 14.25 -8.54
N VAL A 83 -2.34 13.99 -9.76
CA VAL A 83 -1.86 12.67 -10.19
C VAL A 83 -0.81 12.07 -9.23
N VAL A 84 0.02 12.92 -8.62
CA VAL A 84 1.05 12.51 -7.64
C VAL A 84 0.41 11.86 -6.41
N VAL A 85 -0.69 12.43 -5.94
CA VAL A 85 -1.45 11.91 -4.80
C VAL A 85 -2.28 10.72 -5.24
N ASP A 86 -2.84 10.76 -6.46
CA ASP A 86 -3.65 9.69 -7.05
C ASP A 86 -2.88 8.37 -7.16
N LEU A 87 -1.59 8.41 -7.52
CA LEU A 87 -0.71 7.23 -7.54
C LEU A 87 -0.74 6.44 -6.23
N LEU A 88 -0.87 7.12 -5.09
CA LEU A 88 -0.92 6.48 -3.78
C LEU A 88 -2.36 6.23 -3.31
N ALA A 89 -3.30 7.11 -3.68
CA ALA A 89 -4.71 7.01 -3.30
C ALA A 89 -5.45 5.87 -4.03
N LEU A 90 -5.03 5.53 -5.25
CA LEU A 90 -5.74 4.63 -6.15
C LEU A 90 -6.01 3.24 -5.54
N LYS A 91 -5.10 2.74 -4.71
CA LYS A 91 -5.29 1.45 -4.03
C LYS A 91 -6.54 1.43 -3.13
N TYR A 92 -6.94 2.59 -2.59
CA TYR A 92 -8.13 2.72 -1.77
C TYR A 92 -9.41 2.68 -2.61
N ASP A 93 -9.40 3.24 -3.83
CA ASP A 93 -10.50 3.06 -4.77
C ASP A 93 -10.71 1.58 -5.09
N TYR A 94 -9.64 0.86 -5.44
CA TYR A 94 -9.74 -0.57 -5.75
C TYR A 94 -10.09 -1.44 -4.53
N HIS A 95 -9.62 -1.07 -3.34
CA HIS A 95 -10.11 -1.67 -2.08
C HIS A 95 -11.61 -1.48 -1.94
N ASN A 96 -12.11 -0.26 -2.14
CA ASN A 96 -13.53 0.03 -2.03
C ASN A 96 -14.35 -0.70 -3.13
N LEU A 97 -13.84 -0.84 -4.35
CA LEU A 97 -14.46 -1.66 -5.39
C LEU A 97 -14.57 -3.13 -4.97
N LYS A 98 -13.51 -3.70 -4.36
CA LYS A 98 -13.55 -5.07 -3.82
C LYS A 98 -14.62 -5.22 -2.74
N VAL A 99 -14.74 -4.23 -1.84
CA VAL A 99 -15.76 -4.22 -0.79
C VAL A 99 -17.16 -4.15 -1.40
N LEU A 100 -17.38 -3.28 -2.39
CA LEU A 100 -18.67 -3.13 -3.09
C LEU A 100 -19.12 -4.42 -3.77
N VAL A 101 -18.21 -5.08 -4.49
CA VAL A 101 -18.48 -6.36 -5.14
C VAL A 101 -18.86 -7.43 -4.09
N LYS A 102 -18.09 -7.53 -3.00
CA LYS A 102 -18.37 -8.48 -1.91
C LYS A 102 -19.70 -8.18 -1.21
N GLU A 103 -20.03 -6.92 -0.96
CA GLU A 103 -21.31 -6.49 -0.38
C GLU A 103 -22.48 -6.94 -1.26
N LYS A 104 -22.38 -6.74 -2.59
CA LYS A 104 -23.40 -7.17 -3.55
C LYS A 104 -23.60 -8.69 -3.53
N PHE A 105 -22.50 -9.47 -3.47
CA PHE A 105 -22.58 -10.93 -3.51
C PHE A 105 -22.96 -11.57 -2.17
N LEU A 106 -22.44 -11.05 -1.05
CA LEU A 106 -22.74 -11.56 0.29
C LEU A 106 -24.08 -11.05 0.83
N GLN A 107 -24.67 -10.02 0.22
CA GLN A 107 -25.89 -9.36 0.66
C GLN A 107 -25.80 -8.89 2.12
N ARG A 108 -24.65 -8.31 2.49
CA ARG A 108 -24.36 -7.79 3.83
C ARG A 108 -23.87 -6.37 3.74
N ASP A 109 -24.31 -5.52 4.67
CA ASP A 109 -23.79 -4.17 4.84
C ASP A 109 -22.30 -4.25 5.27
N LEU A 110 -21.41 -3.76 4.41
CA LEU A 110 -19.97 -3.70 4.66
C LEU A 110 -19.48 -2.25 4.75
N LYS A 111 -20.37 -1.30 5.07
CA LYS A 111 -20.05 0.13 5.05
C LYS A 111 -18.81 0.52 5.88
N ASP A 112 -18.60 -0.17 7.00
CA ASP A 112 -17.51 0.13 7.94
C ASP A 112 -16.14 -0.31 7.41
N ILE A 113 -16.10 -1.03 6.29
CA ILE A 113 -14.86 -1.49 5.61
C ILE A 113 -14.41 -0.52 4.52
N TYR A 114 -15.31 0.38 4.06
CA TYR A 114 -14.93 1.40 3.08
C TYR A 114 -13.94 2.39 3.69
N ILE A 115 -12.96 2.75 2.88
CA ILE A 115 -11.95 3.74 3.23
C ILE A 115 -12.34 5.04 2.53
N PRO A 116 -12.59 6.15 3.27
CA PRO A 116 -13.04 7.43 2.69
C PRO A 116 -11.86 8.22 2.09
N ILE A 117 -11.06 7.55 1.27
CA ILE A 117 -9.86 8.04 0.58
C ILE A 117 -9.89 7.41 -0.81
N GLY A 118 -9.57 8.20 -1.83
CA GLY A 118 -9.57 7.74 -3.20
C GLY A 118 -9.34 8.91 -4.15
N THR A 119 -9.14 8.58 -5.42
CA THR A 119 -9.03 9.54 -6.53
C THR A 119 -10.39 10.19 -6.85
N THR A 120 -11.49 9.56 -6.41
CA THR A 120 -12.86 10.01 -6.64
C THR A 120 -13.71 9.89 -5.39
N ASP A 121 -14.87 10.56 -5.37
CA ASP A 121 -15.87 10.33 -4.33
C ASP A 121 -16.49 8.94 -4.51
N PHE A 122 -16.05 7.99 -3.68
CA PHE A 122 -16.50 6.62 -3.76
C PHE A 122 -18.01 6.46 -3.48
N GLN A 123 -18.62 7.32 -2.65
CA GLN A 123 -20.07 7.23 -2.38
C GLN A 123 -20.87 7.62 -3.62
N GLN A 124 -20.41 8.65 -4.33
CA GLN A 124 -20.98 9.02 -5.61
C GLN A 124 -20.77 7.91 -6.65
N LEU A 125 -19.56 7.35 -6.75
CA LEU A 125 -19.25 6.23 -7.64
C LEU A 125 -20.16 5.03 -7.38
N LYS A 126 -20.32 4.63 -6.11
CA LYS A 126 -21.22 3.55 -5.70
C LYS A 126 -22.66 3.82 -6.12
N THR A 127 -23.14 5.05 -5.90
CA THR A 127 -24.51 5.46 -6.26
C THR A 127 -24.75 5.42 -7.76
N ASP A 128 -23.81 5.98 -8.54
CA ASP A 128 -23.85 5.98 -10.00
C ASP A 128 -23.81 4.54 -10.55
N TYR A 129 -22.96 3.68 -9.99
CA TYR A 129 -22.88 2.28 -10.38
C TYR A 129 -24.18 1.51 -10.09
N LEU A 130 -24.74 1.64 -8.88
CA LEU A 130 -25.97 0.93 -8.49
C LEU A 130 -27.21 1.41 -9.25
N SER A 131 -27.23 2.68 -9.66
CA SER A 131 -28.33 3.26 -10.45
C SER A 131 -28.17 3.04 -11.96
N GLY A 132 -27.02 2.51 -12.42
CA GLY A 132 -26.70 2.36 -13.84
C GLY A 132 -26.32 3.66 -14.55
N ASN A 133 -26.12 4.76 -13.81
CA ASN A 133 -25.69 6.05 -14.34
C ASN A 133 -24.18 6.10 -14.55
N LEU A 134 -23.66 5.32 -15.50
CA LEU A 134 -22.22 5.12 -15.68
C LEU A 134 -21.49 6.25 -16.42
N LYS A 135 -22.19 7.33 -16.84
CA LYS A 135 -21.62 8.37 -17.72
C LYS A 135 -20.50 9.18 -17.07
N SER A 136 -20.58 9.39 -15.76
CA SER A 136 -19.63 10.17 -14.95
C SER A 136 -18.47 9.33 -14.42
N MET A 137 -18.55 8.00 -14.52
CA MET A 137 -17.61 7.09 -13.89
C MET A 137 -16.43 6.80 -14.84
N ASP A 138 -15.23 6.70 -14.27
CA ASP A 138 -14.05 6.31 -15.04
C ASP A 138 -14.26 4.92 -15.65
N SER A 139 -14.08 4.84 -16.98
CA SER A 139 -14.22 3.60 -17.75
C SER A 139 -13.35 2.45 -17.24
N ARG A 140 -12.22 2.75 -16.59
CA ARG A 140 -11.31 1.75 -16.00
C ARG A 140 -11.98 1.03 -14.82
N PHE A 141 -12.68 1.76 -13.96
CA PHE A 141 -13.43 1.17 -12.85
C PHE A 141 -14.64 0.37 -13.34
N ILE A 142 -15.34 0.85 -14.37
CA ILE A 142 -16.46 0.12 -14.98
C ILE A 142 -15.97 -1.23 -15.53
N LYS A 143 -14.92 -1.21 -16.35
CA LYS A 143 -14.31 -2.44 -16.91
C LYS A 143 -13.86 -3.41 -15.82
N ALA A 144 -13.28 -2.90 -14.74
CA ALA A 144 -12.86 -3.72 -13.61
C ALA A 144 -14.05 -4.41 -12.93
N LEU A 145 -15.14 -3.68 -12.66
CA LEU A 145 -16.36 -4.23 -12.07
C LEU A 145 -17.05 -5.25 -12.99
N ASP A 146 -17.19 -4.94 -14.27
CA ASP A 146 -17.83 -5.82 -15.25
C ASP A 146 -17.07 -7.13 -15.40
N ALA A 147 -15.73 -7.08 -15.50
CA ALA A 147 -14.89 -8.27 -15.61
C ALA A 147 -15.02 -9.18 -14.39
N VAL A 148 -15.06 -8.62 -13.18
CA VAL A 148 -15.20 -9.37 -11.93
C VAL A 148 -16.58 -10.02 -11.83
N ILE A 149 -17.63 -9.29 -12.22
CA ILE A 149 -18.99 -9.82 -12.15
C ILE A 149 -19.18 -10.96 -13.13
N ALA A 150 -18.71 -10.80 -14.38
CA ALA A 150 -18.77 -11.86 -15.38
C ALA A 150 -18.02 -13.13 -14.91
N ASP A 151 -16.80 -12.97 -14.39
CA ASP A 151 -16.00 -14.09 -13.89
C ASP A 151 -16.63 -14.77 -12.66
N PHE A 152 -17.16 -13.98 -11.73
CA PHE A 152 -17.81 -14.53 -10.54
C PHE A 152 -19.16 -15.21 -10.88
N GLU A 153 -19.87 -14.73 -11.90
CA GLU A 153 -21.09 -15.36 -12.38
C GLU A 153 -20.85 -16.80 -12.86
N GLU A 154 -19.71 -17.03 -13.52
CA GLU A 154 -19.28 -18.33 -14.02
C GLU A 154 -18.63 -19.21 -12.94
N THR A 155 -17.70 -18.67 -12.15
CA THR A 155 -16.82 -19.47 -11.28
C THR A 155 -17.31 -19.61 -9.84
N LYS A 156 -18.06 -18.61 -9.34
CA LYS A 156 -18.44 -18.47 -7.93
C LYS A 156 -17.26 -18.49 -6.94
N ASP A 157 -16.04 -18.17 -7.39
CA ASP A 157 -14.84 -18.18 -6.54
C ASP A 157 -14.50 -16.76 -6.04
N PRO A 158 -14.64 -16.49 -4.73
CA PRO A 158 -14.32 -15.17 -4.16
C PRO A 158 -12.83 -14.80 -4.27
N GLN A 159 -11.92 -15.77 -4.44
CA GLN A 159 -10.49 -15.49 -4.58
C GLN A 159 -10.19 -14.78 -5.91
N ARG A 160 -10.99 -15.05 -6.95
CA ARG A 160 -10.81 -14.45 -8.27
C ARG A 160 -11.17 -12.96 -8.30
N ILE A 161 -12.06 -12.52 -7.42
CA ILE A 161 -12.39 -11.09 -7.22
C ILE A 161 -11.12 -10.29 -6.92
N GLU A 162 -10.29 -10.79 -5.99
CA GLU A 162 -9.03 -10.13 -5.63
C GLU A 162 -8.07 -10.10 -6.81
N LEU A 163 -7.85 -11.25 -7.47
CA LEU A 163 -6.90 -11.37 -8.59
C LEU A 163 -7.25 -10.48 -9.77
N ILE A 164 -8.54 -10.37 -10.11
CA ILE A 164 -8.98 -9.53 -11.22
C ILE A 164 -8.84 -8.06 -10.84
N LEU A 165 -9.35 -7.64 -9.69
CA LEU A 165 -9.28 -6.23 -9.27
C LEU A 165 -7.84 -5.77 -9.03
N ASP A 166 -6.95 -6.62 -8.52
CA ASP A 166 -5.52 -6.30 -8.39
C ASP A 166 -4.86 -6.08 -9.75
N ARG A 167 -5.18 -6.90 -10.77
CA ARG A 167 -4.65 -6.67 -12.13
C ARG A 167 -5.13 -5.35 -12.72
N TYR A 168 -6.40 -5.01 -12.56
CA TYR A 168 -6.91 -3.71 -13.00
C TYR A 168 -6.30 -2.54 -12.21
N TYR A 169 -6.09 -2.70 -10.90
CA TYR A 169 -5.42 -1.72 -10.05
C TYR A 169 -4.01 -1.43 -10.56
N PHE A 170 -3.18 -2.46 -10.71
CA PHE A 170 -1.79 -2.26 -11.14
C PHE A 170 -1.69 -1.75 -12.57
N ARG A 171 -2.58 -2.18 -13.47
CA ARG A 171 -2.63 -1.65 -14.82
C ARG A 171 -2.96 -0.15 -14.83
N HIS A 172 -3.96 0.25 -14.06
CA HIS A 172 -4.34 1.66 -13.90
C HIS A 172 -3.18 2.46 -13.25
N LEU A 173 -2.56 1.90 -12.21
CA LEU A 173 -1.41 2.53 -11.55
C LEU A 173 -0.23 2.74 -12.52
N TYR A 174 0.08 1.74 -13.36
CA TYR A 174 1.11 1.85 -14.40
C TYR A 174 0.78 2.96 -15.40
N GLU A 175 -0.44 3.02 -15.91
CA GLU A 175 -0.88 4.05 -16.85
C GLU A 175 -0.82 5.46 -16.24
N LEU A 176 -1.15 5.61 -14.95
CA LEU A 176 -0.98 6.89 -14.25
C LEU A 176 0.50 7.29 -14.16
N ALA A 177 1.37 6.36 -13.74
CA ALA A 177 2.81 6.64 -13.61
C ALA A 177 3.44 6.97 -14.97
N GLU A 178 3.10 6.23 -16.02
CA GLU A 178 3.58 6.47 -17.37
C GLU A 178 3.19 7.86 -17.87
N GLY A 179 1.96 8.30 -17.58
CA GLY A 179 1.48 9.64 -17.94
C GLY A 179 2.16 10.80 -17.22
N THR A 180 2.86 10.56 -16.11
CA THR A 180 3.59 11.62 -15.37
C THR A 180 4.93 11.98 -16.00
N GLU A 181 5.55 11.05 -16.74
CA GLU A 181 6.92 11.16 -17.25
C GLU A 181 8.00 11.34 -16.15
N VAL A 182 7.69 11.00 -14.90
CA VAL A 182 8.63 11.09 -13.75
C VAL A 182 9.24 9.71 -13.48
N SER A 183 10.58 9.61 -13.52
CA SER A 183 11.29 8.33 -13.39
C SER A 183 11.03 7.63 -12.06
N LEU A 184 10.98 8.38 -10.95
CA LEU A 184 10.71 7.83 -9.61
C LEU A 184 9.37 7.07 -9.58
N PHE A 185 8.33 7.60 -10.25
CA PHE A 185 7.00 6.99 -10.22
C PHE A 185 6.97 5.71 -11.07
N MET A 186 7.67 5.70 -12.21
CA MET A 186 7.85 4.49 -12.99
C MET A 186 8.63 3.41 -12.24
N ASP A 187 9.74 3.77 -11.59
CA ASP A 187 10.53 2.85 -10.79
C ASP A 187 9.69 2.29 -9.63
N TYR A 188 8.98 3.16 -8.91
CA TYR A 188 8.06 2.76 -7.83
C TYR A 188 7.04 1.73 -8.29
N VAL A 189 6.34 1.98 -9.40
CA VAL A 189 5.27 1.07 -9.87
C VAL A 189 5.85 -0.25 -10.35
N ARG A 190 6.90 -0.22 -11.17
CA ARG A 190 7.50 -1.45 -11.72
C ARG A 190 8.11 -2.33 -10.63
N ASP A 191 8.83 -1.73 -9.69
CA ASP A 191 9.43 -2.45 -8.57
C ASP A 191 8.35 -2.98 -7.62
N LEU A 192 7.26 -2.24 -7.39
CA LEU A 192 6.11 -2.72 -6.61
C LEU A 192 5.43 -3.92 -7.27
N ILE A 193 5.29 -3.91 -8.60
CA ILE A 193 4.77 -5.05 -9.38
C ILE A 193 5.69 -6.26 -9.21
N ASP A 194 7.00 -6.10 -9.39
CA ASP A 194 7.97 -7.19 -9.26
C ASP A 194 7.96 -7.81 -7.85
N LEU A 195 8.01 -6.99 -6.82
CA LEU A 195 7.93 -7.43 -5.43
C LEU A 195 6.61 -8.18 -5.14
N THR A 196 5.50 -7.67 -5.67
CA THR A 196 4.18 -8.31 -5.53
C THR A 196 4.12 -9.65 -6.25
N ASN A 197 4.67 -9.73 -7.46
CA ASN A 197 4.75 -10.96 -8.24
C ASN A 197 5.63 -12.02 -7.58
N ILE A 198 6.79 -11.64 -7.04
CA ILE A 198 7.67 -12.56 -6.30
C ILE A 198 6.98 -13.07 -5.03
N ARG A 199 6.32 -12.19 -4.27
CA ARG A 199 5.51 -12.61 -3.11
C ARG A 199 4.43 -13.61 -3.52
N THR A 200 3.74 -13.35 -4.62
CA THR A 200 2.70 -14.23 -5.18
C THR A 200 3.29 -15.57 -5.60
N LEU A 201 4.43 -15.58 -6.29
CA LEU A 201 5.16 -16.80 -6.67
C LEU A 201 5.44 -17.69 -5.46
N ILE A 202 6.04 -17.14 -4.39
CA ILE A 202 6.38 -17.92 -3.20
C ILE A 202 5.13 -18.44 -2.49
N ARG A 203 4.08 -17.61 -2.39
CA ARG A 203 2.80 -17.99 -1.78
C ARG A 203 2.15 -19.14 -2.53
N LEU A 204 2.07 -19.06 -3.87
CA LEU A 204 1.44 -20.08 -4.71
C LEU A 204 2.28 -21.38 -4.76
N LYS A 205 3.62 -21.26 -4.77
CA LYS A 205 4.53 -22.39 -4.61
C LYS A 205 4.26 -23.14 -3.30
N LYS A 206 4.10 -22.42 -2.18
CA LYS A 206 3.78 -23.02 -0.87
C LYS A 206 2.42 -23.72 -0.85
N GLN A 207 1.46 -23.22 -1.63
CA GLN A 207 0.13 -23.80 -1.76
C GLN A 207 0.05 -24.96 -2.77
N GLY A 208 1.13 -25.25 -3.50
CA GLY A 208 1.14 -26.29 -4.54
C GLY A 208 0.23 -25.96 -5.72
N LYS A 209 0.03 -24.68 -6.03
CA LYS A 209 -0.76 -24.23 -7.19
C LYS A 209 0.02 -24.44 -8.48
N ASP A 210 -0.72 -24.58 -9.59
CA ASP A 210 -0.13 -24.87 -10.90
C ASP A 210 0.30 -23.59 -11.65
N ILE A 211 0.96 -23.79 -12.79
CA ILE A 211 1.46 -22.70 -13.65
C ILE A 211 0.31 -21.82 -14.15
N LYS A 212 -0.82 -22.42 -14.54
CA LYS A 212 -1.97 -21.66 -15.06
C LYS A 212 -2.51 -20.67 -14.03
N PHE A 213 -2.68 -21.12 -12.79
CA PHE A 213 -3.13 -20.25 -11.71
C PHE A 213 -2.11 -19.14 -11.41
N LEU A 214 -0.81 -19.45 -11.49
CA LEU A 214 0.23 -18.43 -11.35
C LEU A 214 0.14 -17.39 -12.48
N GLU A 215 0.04 -17.80 -13.73
CA GLU A 215 -0.10 -16.88 -14.89
C GLU A 215 -1.30 -15.94 -14.73
N GLU A 216 -2.42 -16.45 -14.21
CA GLU A 216 -3.59 -15.63 -13.91
C GLU A 216 -3.38 -14.68 -12.72
N ALA A 217 -2.51 -15.02 -11.77
CA ALA A 217 -2.27 -14.20 -10.59
C ALA A 217 -1.17 -13.14 -10.79
N LEU A 218 -0.34 -13.28 -11.82
CA LEU A 218 0.75 -12.35 -12.09
C LEU A 218 0.25 -11.06 -12.72
N ILE A 219 0.94 -9.99 -12.37
CA ILE A 219 0.69 -8.64 -12.81
C ILE A 219 1.72 -8.29 -13.90
N PRO A 220 1.29 -7.81 -15.08
CA PRO A 220 2.20 -7.41 -16.15
C PRO A 220 2.93 -6.10 -15.84
N ASP A 221 3.81 -5.69 -16.76
CA ASP A 221 4.44 -4.36 -16.79
C ASP A 221 5.48 -4.07 -15.68
N GLY A 222 5.94 -5.09 -14.94
CA GLY A 222 7.11 -5.02 -14.04
C GLY A 222 8.45 -5.07 -14.79
N ASN A 223 9.59 -4.97 -14.08
CA ASN A 223 10.90 -5.12 -14.71
C ASN A 223 11.26 -6.59 -14.96
N ILE A 224 10.70 -7.52 -14.18
CA ILE A 224 10.89 -8.96 -14.36
C ILE A 224 9.78 -9.48 -15.27
N SER A 225 10.16 -10.11 -16.39
CA SER A 225 9.19 -10.68 -17.31
C SER A 225 8.34 -11.79 -16.65
N ILE A 226 7.06 -11.87 -17.03
CA ILE A 226 6.12 -12.88 -16.51
C ILE A 226 6.67 -14.29 -16.74
N GLU A 227 7.25 -14.55 -17.91
CA GLU A 227 7.81 -15.86 -18.27
C GLU A 227 8.93 -16.25 -17.31
N ASN A 228 9.79 -15.30 -16.93
CA ASN A 228 10.87 -15.56 -15.98
C ASN A 228 10.33 -15.93 -14.60
N ILE A 229 9.24 -15.30 -14.16
CA ILE A 229 8.59 -15.61 -12.87
C ILE A 229 7.91 -16.97 -12.93
N VAL A 230 7.17 -17.26 -14.01
CA VAL A 230 6.46 -18.53 -14.22
C VAL A 230 7.42 -19.71 -14.24
N LEU A 231 8.54 -19.60 -14.97
CA LEU A 231 9.57 -20.64 -15.02
C LEU A 231 10.16 -20.95 -13.64
N SER A 232 10.05 -20.03 -12.70
CA SER A 232 10.56 -20.18 -11.33
C SER A 232 9.60 -20.83 -10.35
N LEU A 233 8.40 -21.22 -10.75
CA LEU A 233 7.46 -21.93 -9.86
C LEU A 233 8.04 -23.23 -9.32
N ASN A 234 8.80 -23.96 -10.14
CA ASN A 234 9.41 -25.24 -9.77
C ASN A 234 10.82 -25.10 -9.18
N ASP A 235 11.45 -23.92 -9.29
CA ASP A 235 12.79 -23.65 -8.77
C ASP A 235 12.85 -23.73 -7.25
N SER A 236 14.00 -24.10 -6.67
CA SER A 236 14.22 -23.93 -5.23
C SER A 236 14.31 -22.44 -4.88
N VAL A 237 14.09 -22.10 -3.60
CA VAL A 237 14.18 -20.70 -3.15
C VAL A 237 15.58 -20.12 -3.42
N ASP A 238 16.65 -20.92 -3.29
CA ASP A 238 18.02 -20.50 -3.61
C ASP A 238 18.20 -20.12 -5.08
N ILE A 239 17.60 -20.89 -5.99
CA ILE A 239 17.65 -20.60 -7.42
C ILE A 239 16.88 -19.30 -7.71
N ILE A 240 15.72 -19.11 -7.09
CA ILE A 240 14.90 -17.89 -7.23
C ILE A 240 15.71 -16.65 -6.78
N MET A 241 16.38 -16.72 -5.62
CA MET A 241 17.21 -15.63 -5.11
C MET A 241 18.30 -15.22 -6.10
N ASN A 242 19.04 -16.20 -6.63
CA ASN A 242 20.11 -15.93 -7.59
C ASN A 242 19.59 -15.42 -8.94
N LYS A 243 18.43 -15.90 -9.38
CA LYS A 243 17.81 -15.49 -10.65
C LYS A 243 17.42 -14.01 -10.65
N PHE A 244 16.92 -13.51 -9.53
CA PHE A 244 16.43 -12.14 -9.42
C PHE A 244 17.43 -11.15 -8.80
N GLU A 245 18.64 -11.59 -8.46
CA GLU A 245 19.67 -10.77 -7.82
C GLU A 245 20.06 -9.51 -8.60
N ARG A 246 20.02 -9.55 -9.93
CA ARG A 246 20.46 -8.44 -10.80
C ARG A 246 19.44 -7.33 -10.97
N TYR A 247 18.19 -7.54 -10.55
CA TYR A 247 17.16 -6.50 -10.60
C TYR A 247 17.31 -5.56 -9.41
N ASN A 248 16.77 -4.34 -9.52
CA ASN A 248 16.86 -3.33 -8.44
C ASN A 248 16.33 -3.86 -7.10
N VAL A 249 15.24 -4.64 -7.15
CA VAL A 249 14.62 -5.28 -5.98
C VAL A 249 15.39 -6.49 -5.45
N GLY A 250 16.36 -7.01 -6.21
CA GLY A 250 17.08 -8.26 -5.96
C GLY A 250 17.70 -8.39 -4.56
N PRO A 251 18.44 -7.39 -4.06
CA PRO A 251 19.03 -7.45 -2.72
C PRO A 251 17.99 -7.61 -1.59
N ARG A 252 16.87 -6.89 -1.67
CA ARG A 252 15.77 -6.97 -0.68
C ARG A 252 14.99 -8.27 -0.82
N VAL A 253 14.78 -8.74 -2.06
CA VAL A 253 14.21 -10.06 -2.34
C VAL A 253 15.06 -11.17 -1.71
N ARG A 254 16.38 -11.17 -1.92
CA ARG A 254 17.29 -12.16 -1.33
C ARG A 254 17.15 -12.20 0.19
N LYS A 255 17.28 -11.04 0.86
CA LYS A 255 17.16 -10.94 2.32
C LYS A 255 15.81 -11.46 2.85
N GLY A 256 14.71 -11.12 2.18
CA GLY A 256 13.38 -11.59 2.54
C GLY A 256 13.20 -13.10 2.34
N LEU A 257 13.77 -13.66 1.27
CA LEU A 257 13.68 -15.09 0.96
C LEU A 257 14.58 -15.97 1.84
N GLU A 258 15.75 -15.48 2.26
CA GLU A 258 16.60 -16.14 3.26
C GLU A 258 15.85 -16.31 4.59
N SER A 259 15.15 -15.25 5.05
CA SER A 259 14.32 -15.32 6.25
C SER A 259 13.12 -16.27 6.07
N TYR A 260 12.51 -16.29 4.88
CA TYR A 260 11.45 -17.24 4.55
C TYR A 260 11.93 -18.70 4.60
N GLN A 261 13.14 -19.01 4.11
CA GLN A 261 13.68 -20.38 4.21
C GLN A 261 13.86 -20.85 5.65
N GLN A 262 14.25 -19.94 6.55
CA GLN A 262 14.47 -20.26 7.97
C GLN A 262 13.16 -20.39 8.75
N THR A 263 12.16 -19.56 8.45
CA THR A 263 10.95 -19.42 9.28
C THR A 263 9.68 -20.00 8.66
N GLY A 264 9.67 -20.19 7.34
CA GLY A 264 8.48 -20.54 6.54
C GLY A 264 7.42 -19.43 6.49
N ARG A 265 7.73 -18.21 6.95
CA ARG A 265 6.82 -17.06 7.04
C ARG A 265 7.25 -15.97 6.06
N LEU A 266 6.28 -15.43 5.32
CA LEU A 266 6.51 -14.32 4.38
C LEU A 266 6.53 -12.94 5.04
N SER A 267 6.27 -12.85 6.35
CA SER A 267 6.22 -11.57 7.06
C SER A 267 7.54 -10.78 6.95
N ALA A 268 8.68 -11.47 6.99
CA ALA A 268 9.98 -10.81 6.82
C ALA A 268 10.17 -10.30 5.38
N PHE A 269 9.71 -11.05 4.38
CA PHE A 269 9.70 -10.58 2.99
C PHE A 269 8.84 -9.32 2.82
N GLU A 270 7.68 -9.26 3.48
CA GLU A 270 6.82 -8.07 3.44
C GLU A 270 7.46 -6.84 4.11
N ILE A 271 8.28 -7.04 5.15
CA ILE A 271 9.08 -5.96 5.74
C ILE A 271 10.12 -5.46 4.73
N GLU A 272 10.86 -6.37 4.08
CA GLU A 272 11.85 -5.97 3.06
C GLU A 272 11.23 -5.27 1.86
N MET A 273 10.00 -5.61 1.48
CA MET A 273 9.24 -4.88 0.46
C MET A 273 8.96 -3.44 0.90
N ASP A 274 8.45 -3.26 2.13
CA ASP A 274 8.13 -1.93 2.66
C ASP A 274 9.40 -1.07 2.82
N ASP A 275 10.49 -1.68 3.29
CA ASP A 275 11.79 -1.02 3.45
C ASP A 275 12.39 -0.61 2.09
N TYR A 276 12.25 -1.45 1.06
CA TYR A 276 12.68 -1.11 -0.29
C TYR A 276 11.96 0.15 -0.81
N ILE A 277 10.63 0.19 -0.65
CA ILE A 277 9.82 1.35 -1.07
C ILE A 277 10.23 2.60 -0.29
N THR A 278 10.51 2.46 1.01
CA THR A 278 11.01 3.57 1.83
C THR A 278 12.37 4.06 1.32
N ASP A 279 13.30 3.16 1.01
CA ASP A 279 14.63 3.47 0.48
C ASP A 279 14.58 4.17 -0.87
N LEU A 280 13.74 3.69 -1.79
CA LEU A 280 13.54 4.27 -3.11
C LEU A 280 13.19 5.76 -3.02
N ASN A 281 12.38 6.12 -2.03
CA ASN A 281 11.92 7.49 -1.79
C ASN A 281 12.88 8.36 -0.97
N ARG A 282 13.98 7.80 -0.43
CA ARG A 282 14.92 8.59 0.40
C ARG A 282 15.61 9.69 -0.38
N GLN A 283 15.86 9.48 -1.68
CA GLN A 283 16.53 10.48 -2.52
C GLN A 283 15.68 11.74 -2.72
N SER A 284 14.35 11.64 -2.59
CA SER A 284 13.42 12.75 -2.68
C SER A 284 13.69 13.85 -1.64
N LYS A 285 14.44 13.57 -0.56
CA LYS A 285 14.90 14.58 0.41
C LYS A 285 15.80 15.65 -0.19
N PHE A 286 16.50 15.34 -1.29
CA PHE A 286 17.45 16.26 -1.92
C PHE A 286 16.84 17.05 -3.09
N ILE A 287 15.62 16.73 -3.49
CA ILE A 287 14.91 17.38 -4.59
C ILE A 287 14.27 18.68 -4.07
N MET A 288 14.59 19.81 -4.72
CA MET A 288 14.08 21.13 -4.34
C MET A 288 12.85 21.57 -5.15
N PHE A 289 12.72 21.08 -6.38
CA PHE A 289 11.62 21.35 -7.30
C PHE A 289 11.21 20.02 -7.91
N GLY A 290 9.91 19.76 -7.99
CA GLY A 290 9.36 18.49 -8.49
C GLY A 290 8.35 17.82 -7.55
N PRO A 291 7.63 16.82 -8.07
CA PRO A 291 6.55 16.13 -7.37
C PRO A 291 7.03 15.10 -6.33
N GLU A 292 8.30 14.69 -6.38
CA GLU A 292 8.87 13.61 -5.59
C GLU A 292 8.82 13.84 -4.07
N PRO A 293 9.05 15.05 -3.53
CA PRO A 293 8.92 15.29 -2.09
C PRO A 293 7.49 15.08 -1.58
N VAL A 294 6.48 15.47 -2.37
CA VAL A 294 5.06 15.27 -2.03
C VAL A 294 4.74 13.78 -1.97
N PHE A 295 5.15 13.05 -3.01
CA PHE A 295 4.98 11.59 -3.08
C PHE A 295 5.67 10.88 -1.90
N ALA A 296 6.94 11.20 -1.66
CA ALA A 296 7.73 10.58 -0.59
C ALA A 296 7.16 10.85 0.80
N TYR A 297 6.61 12.04 1.04
CA TYR A 297 5.95 12.36 2.31
C TYR A 297 4.71 11.51 2.55
N VAL A 298 3.86 11.29 1.53
CA VAL A 298 2.69 10.42 1.67
C VAL A 298 3.12 8.98 1.95
N VAL A 299 4.10 8.46 1.20
CA VAL A 299 4.68 7.13 1.47
C VAL A 299 5.20 7.03 2.91
N ALA A 300 5.90 8.05 3.40
CA ALA A 300 6.39 8.09 4.78
C ALA A 300 5.26 8.04 5.82
N LYS A 301 4.19 8.82 5.61
CA LYS A 301 3.01 8.83 6.50
C LYS A 301 2.26 7.50 6.48
N GLU A 302 2.14 6.84 5.33
CA GLU A 302 1.54 5.51 5.26
C GLU A 302 2.36 4.46 6.02
N THR A 303 3.69 4.49 5.88
CA THR A 303 4.60 3.62 6.61
C THR A 303 4.51 3.88 8.12
N GLU A 304 4.47 5.13 8.54
CA GLU A 304 4.30 5.54 9.94
C GLU A 304 2.98 5.01 10.53
N ILE A 305 1.86 5.19 9.83
CA ILE A 305 0.55 4.69 10.23
C ILE A 305 0.55 3.16 10.31
N LYS A 306 1.22 2.49 9.38
CA LYS A 306 1.40 1.03 9.40
C LYS A 306 2.22 0.56 10.60
N ILE A 307 3.31 1.26 10.95
CA ILE A 307 4.12 0.99 12.14
C ILE A 307 3.29 1.20 13.42
N LEU A 308 2.56 2.30 13.53
CA LEU A 308 1.66 2.56 14.66
C LEU A 308 0.61 1.44 14.79
N ARG A 309 0.00 1.00 13.68
CA ARG A 309 -0.95 -0.12 13.69
C ARG A 309 -0.33 -1.39 14.27
N ILE A 310 0.90 -1.74 13.88
CA ILE A 310 1.61 -2.91 14.43
C ILE A 310 1.79 -2.76 15.93
N ILE A 311 2.26 -1.60 16.39
CA ILE A 311 2.53 -1.35 17.82
C ILE A 311 1.23 -1.48 18.61
N MET A 312 0.17 -0.77 18.19
CA MET A 312 -1.14 -0.80 18.86
C MET A 312 -1.72 -2.22 18.92
N VAL A 313 -1.75 -2.95 17.81
CA VAL A 313 -2.21 -4.34 17.77
C VAL A 313 -1.35 -5.22 18.67
N SER A 314 -0.04 -5.04 18.66
CA SER A 314 0.87 -5.87 19.45
C SER A 314 0.73 -5.61 20.94
N LYS A 315 0.50 -4.36 21.35
CA LYS A 315 0.21 -4.00 22.76
C LYS A 315 -1.11 -4.56 23.24
N LEU A 316 -2.17 -4.49 22.42
CA LEU A 316 -3.45 -5.15 22.71
C LEU A 316 -3.29 -6.67 22.91
N ASN A 317 -2.40 -7.29 22.15
CA ASN A 317 -2.08 -8.71 22.25
C ASN A 317 -0.95 -9.03 23.24
N LYS A 318 -0.49 -8.04 24.02
CA LYS A 318 0.54 -8.18 25.07
C LYS A 318 1.85 -8.82 24.57
N LEU A 319 2.25 -8.50 23.34
CA LEU A 319 3.54 -8.96 22.81
C LEU A 319 4.70 -8.22 23.48
N SER A 320 5.84 -8.90 23.62
CA SER A 320 7.05 -8.29 24.20
C SER A 320 7.63 -7.22 23.26
N PRO A 321 8.34 -6.21 23.80
CA PRO A 321 9.02 -5.20 22.99
C PRO A 321 9.88 -5.77 21.87
N ASP A 322 10.64 -6.83 22.14
CA ASP A 322 11.51 -7.47 21.15
C ASP A 322 10.71 -8.09 19.99
N THR A 323 9.60 -8.78 20.28
CA THR A 323 8.70 -9.31 19.24
C THR A 323 8.05 -8.20 18.42
N ILE A 324 7.82 -7.02 19.01
CA ILE A 324 7.30 -5.87 18.28
C ILE A 324 8.37 -5.35 17.32
N ARG A 325 9.61 -5.15 17.79
CA ARG A 325 10.75 -4.67 16.98
C ARG A 325 10.98 -5.51 15.73
N GLU A 326 10.94 -6.83 15.86
CA GLU A 326 11.10 -7.77 14.74
C GLU A 326 10.06 -7.59 13.63
N ARG A 327 8.94 -6.92 13.91
CA ARG A 327 7.86 -6.67 12.95
C ARG A 327 7.87 -5.26 12.37
N LEU A 328 8.71 -4.37 12.91
CA LEU A 328 8.75 -2.99 12.47
C LEU A 328 9.51 -2.86 11.15
N ARG A 329 9.07 -1.88 10.36
CA ARG A 329 9.70 -1.46 9.11
C ARG A 329 10.65 -0.30 9.40
N ASP A 330 11.53 -0.01 8.45
CA ASP A 330 12.33 1.21 8.47
C ASP A 330 11.44 2.46 8.40
N LEU A 331 11.86 3.49 9.11
CA LEU A 331 11.26 4.82 9.03
C LEU A 331 11.89 5.61 7.87
N TYR A 332 11.12 6.57 7.36
CA TYR A 332 11.62 7.50 6.35
C TYR A 332 12.72 8.43 6.90
N VAL A 333 12.58 8.90 8.16
CA VAL A 333 13.44 9.90 8.81
C VAL A 333 14.43 9.27 9.77
#